data_AF-A0AA96N554-F1
#
_entry.id   AF-A0AA96N554-F1
#
_cell.length_a   1.000
_cell.length_b   1.000
_cell.length_c   1.000
_cell.angle_alpha   90.00
_cell.angle_beta   90.00
_cell.angle_gamma   90.00
#
_symmetry.space_group_name_H-M   'P 1'
#
loop_
_entity.id
_entity.type
_entity.pdbx_description
1 polymer ?
#
loop_
_entity_poly.entity_id
_entity_poly.type
_entity_poly.pdbx_seq_one_letter_code
_entity_poly.pdbx_strand_id
1 'polypeptide(L)' 'MRKLHLSDEQLVKAYNQAKKMKLDKEFINMLEKEIKLRKLSDKEKKT' A
#
# COMPACT_ATOMS: atom_id res chain seq x y z
N MET A 1 8.44 -20.54 -9.98
CA MET A 1 7.19 -19.92 -9.50
C MET A 1 7.24 -18.43 -9.79
N ARG A 2 6.21 -17.84 -10.42
CA ARG A 2 6.15 -16.38 -10.63
C ARG A 2 5.82 -15.70 -9.31
N LYS A 3 6.65 -14.76 -8.87
CA LYS A 3 6.41 -13.92 -7.71
C LYS A 3 5.27 -12.94 -8.03
N LEU A 4 4.08 -13.16 -7.45
CA LEU A 4 2.95 -12.22 -7.53
C LEU A 4 3.18 -11.10 -6.52
N HIS A 5 3.86 -10.05 -6.94
CA HIS A 5 4.04 -8.84 -6.14
C HIS A 5 3.20 -7.73 -6.74
N LEU A 6 2.49 -6.99 -5.89
CA LEU A 6 1.85 -5.75 -6.29
C LEU A 6 2.93 -4.75 -6.73
N SER A 7 2.66 -4.02 -7.82
CA SER A 7 3.42 -2.82 -8.14
C SER A 7 3.24 -1.76 -7.04
N ASP A 8 4.14 -0.78 -6.99
CA ASP A 8 4.05 0.31 -6.02
C ASP A 8 2.71 1.06 -6.10
N GLU A 9 2.24 1.32 -7.33
CA GLU A 9 0.95 1.98 -7.57
C GLU A 9 -0.23 1.11 -7.10
N GLN A 10 -0.20 -0.20 -7.40
CA GLN A 10 -1.24 -1.13 -6.98
C GLN A 10 -1.31 -1.23 -5.46
N LEU A 11 -0.15 -1.24 -4.78
CA LEU A 11 -0.06 -1.30 -3.32
C LEU A 11 -0.65 -0.05 -2.66
N VAL A 12 -0.28 1.14 -3.16
CA VAL A 12 -0.82 2.42 -2.65
C VAL A 12 -2.32 2.52 -2.91
N LYS A 13 -2.77 2.14 -4.11
CA LYS A 13 -4.21 2.13 -4.46
C LYS A 13 -5.00 1.19 -3.55
N ALA A 14 -4.49 -0.01 -3.29
CA ALA A 14 -5.12 -0.98 -2.40
C ALA A 14 -5.22 -0.45 -0.96
N TYR A 15 -4.16 0.17 -0.43
CA TYR A 15 -4.18 0.80 0.90
C TYR A 15 -5.24 1.90 1.00
N ASN A 16 -5.29 2.80 0.01
CA ASN A 16 -6.25 3.88 -0.03
C ASN A 16 -7.71 3.37 -0.13
N GLN A 17 -7.94 2.33 -0.94
CA GLN A 17 -9.25 1.69 -1.03
C GLN A 17 -9.64 1.00 0.27
N ALA A 18 -8.71 0.25 0.89
CA ALA A 18 -8.94 -0.43 2.16
C ALA A 18 -9.35 0.54 3.28
N LYS A 19 -8.70 1.72 3.35
CA LYS A 19 -9.08 2.80 4.28
C LYS A 19 -10.46 3.36 3.98
N LYS A 20 -10.78 3.65 2.71
CA LYS A 20 -12.09 4.18 2.30
C LYS A 20 -13.23 3.22 2.62
N MET A 21 -13.00 1.92 2.42
CA MET A 21 -13.97 0.86 2.69
C MET A 21 -14.04 0.45 4.16
N LYS A 22 -13.19 1.05 5.03
CA LYS A 22 -13.08 0.70 6.46
C LYS A 22 -12.90 -0.81 6.66
N LEU A 23 -12.02 -1.41 5.86
CA LEU A 23 -11.66 -2.82 6.01
C LEU A 23 -10.95 -3.05 7.36
N ASP A 24 -10.67 -4.31 7.63
CA ASP A 24 -9.97 -4.73 8.85
C ASP A 24 -8.67 -3.94 9.08
N LYS A 25 -8.43 -3.59 10.35
CA LYS A 25 -7.31 -2.75 10.75
C LYS A 25 -5.97 -3.46 10.60
N GLU A 26 -5.89 -4.77 10.83
CA GLU A 26 -4.66 -5.53 10.66
C GLU A 26 -4.29 -5.60 9.17
N PHE A 27 -5.28 -5.79 8.30
CA PHE A 27 -5.07 -5.74 6.85
C PHE A 27 -4.55 -4.38 6.38
N ILE A 28 -5.16 -3.28 6.85
CA ILE A 28 -4.70 -1.93 6.53
C ILE A 28 -3.27 -1.70 7.03
N ASN A 29 -2.96 -2.14 8.24
CA ASN A 29 -1.63 -1.99 8.85
C ASN A 29 -0.56 -2.82 8.10
N MET A 30 -0.93 -4.00 7.59
CA MET A 30 -0.05 -4.82 6.75
C MET A 30 0.34 -4.06 5.46
N LEU A 31 -0.62 -3.44 4.78
CA LEU A 31 -0.36 -2.64 3.59
C LEU A 31 0.50 -1.41 3.92
N GLU A 32 0.22 -0.74 5.03
CA GLU A 32 0.98 0.43 5.48
C GLU A 32 2.45 0.08 5.77
N LYS A 33 2.72 -1.06 6.41
CA LYS A 33 4.08 -1.54 6.68
C LYS A 33 4.85 -1.78 5.38
N GLU A 34 4.21 -2.41 4.39
CA GLU A 34 4.85 -2.66 3.09
C GLU A 34 5.13 -1.36 2.32
N ILE A 35 4.19 -0.40 2.35
CA ILE A 35 4.38 0.94 1.75
C ILE A 35 5.56 1.67 2.38
N LYS A 36 5.68 1.62 3.72
CA LYS A 36 6.80 2.20 4.47
C LYS A 36 8.12 1.50 4.15
N LEU A 37 8.12 0.17 4.09
CA LEU A 37 9.30 -0.64 3.74
C LEU A 37 9.85 -0.26 2.35
N ARG A 38 8.96 -0.04 1.38
CA ARG A 38 9.30 0.38 0.02
C ARG A 38 9.55 1.87 -0.15
N LYS A 39 9.44 2.67 0.92
CA LYS A 39 9.61 4.13 0.93
C LYS A 39 8.70 4.84 -0.09
N LEU A 40 7.48 4.34 -0.28
CA LEU A 40 6.53 4.91 -1.26
C LEU A 40 5.81 6.16 -0.73
N SER A 41 5.78 6.35 0.58
CA SER A 41 5.16 7.51 1.24
C SER A 41 5.77 8.86 0.88
N ASP A 42 7.04 8.88 0.43
CA ASP A 42 7.75 10.11 0.08
C ASP A 42 7.62 10.51 -1.40
N LYS A 43 7.14 9.59 -2.26
CA LYS A 43 6.97 9.87 -3.70
C LYS A 43 5.73 10.71 -4.00
N GLU A 44 4.74 10.78 -3.10
CA GLU A 44 3.53 11.57 -3.29
C GLU A 44 3.75 13.10 -3.15
N LYS A 45 4.93 13.55 -2.71
CA LYS A 45 5.24 14.99 -2.50
C LYS A 45 6.12 15.63 -3.58
N LYS A 46 6.51 14.91 -4.64
CA LYS A 46 7.27 15.49 -5.76
C LYS A 46 6.41 15.63 -7.01
N THR A 47 5.43 16.54 -6.98
CA THR A 47 4.95 17.23 -8.18
C THR A 47 4.33 18.56 -7.77
#